data_AF-A0A7K3NIX4-F1
#
_entry.id   AF-A0A7K3NIX4-F1
#
_cell.length_a   1.000
_cell.length_b   1.000
_cell.length_c   1.000
_cell.angle_alpha   90.00
_cell.angle_beta   90.00
_cell.angle_gamma   90.00
#
_symmetry.space_group_name_H-M   'P 1'
#
loop_
_entity.id
_entity.type
_entity.pdbx_description
1 polymer ?
#
loop_
_entity_poly.entity_id
_entity_poly.type
_entity_poly.pdbx_seq_one_letter_code
_entity_poly.pdbx_strand_id
1 'polypeptide(L)'
;MATRPIFIVNLKDEKIITHNIHFKWHPGYSIAQKQKSISDLHNNAHQLGIENILEVSSKSPNKLGTFLSAFNLKSVTVKNNIEFSVESAFQGSKVFSQGGPFADLITKDSRSAKKDPRIRQSGELLCFKFFSFTFPLTPKTYFYDWLYINTLLKNEQLASEAVKFSAFTDIEFNPEKSVNCQAFSLALFVLLSKANKISSNSLPPNDFINICRNIYATSSSIVQDSQNYLSNNKNNNYQYQLKPSSCITMHESPPK
;
A
#
# COMPACT_ATOMS: atom_id res chain seq x y z
N MET A 1 -12.05 22.77 -7.10
CA MET A 1 -12.02 22.15 -5.76
C MET A 1 -11.90 20.65 -5.92
N ALA A 2 -11.33 19.96 -4.94
CA ALA A 2 -11.31 18.49 -4.87
C ALA A 2 -11.47 18.05 -3.42
N THR A 3 -11.85 16.78 -3.25
CA THR A 3 -11.95 16.12 -1.95
C THR A 3 -11.04 14.90 -1.93
N ARG A 4 -10.21 14.76 -0.89
CA ARG A 4 -9.35 13.59 -0.69
C ARG A 4 -9.45 13.10 0.75
N PRO A 5 -9.43 11.77 0.95
CA PRO A 5 -9.36 11.22 2.29
C PRO A 5 -7.96 11.44 2.88
N ILE A 6 -7.93 11.75 4.17
CA ILE A 6 -6.77 11.60 5.04
C ILE A 6 -7.05 10.46 6.02
N PHE A 7 -6.07 9.59 6.22
CA PHE A 7 -6.17 8.41 7.07
C PHE A 7 -5.39 8.64 8.36
N ILE A 8 -6.10 8.69 9.49
CA ILE A 8 -5.55 9.05 10.81
C ILE A 8 -5.53 7.81 11.69
N VAL A 9 -4.37 7.52 12.27
CA VAL A 9 -4.20 6.38 13.18
C VAL A 9 -4.70 6.77 14.57
N ASN A 10 -5.78 6.13 15.03
CA ASN A 10 -6.26 6.24 16.40
C ASN A 10 -5.91 4.96 17.15
N LEU A 11 -4.87 5.03 17.98
CA LEU A 11 -4.39 3.90 18.77
C LEU A 11 -5.32 3.54 19.93
N LYS A 12 -6.01 4.51 20.52
CA LYS A 12 -6.90 4.30 21.67
C LYS A 12 -8.04 3.35 21.30
N ASP A 13 -8.63 3.55 20.13
CA ASP A 13 -9.75 2.75 19.63
C ASP A 13 -9.29 1.68 18.61
N GLU A 14 -7.97 1.51 18.44
CA GLU A 14 -7.33 0.63 17.45
C GLU A 14 -7.94 0.69 16.04
N LYS A 15 -8.22 1.91 15.54
CA LYS A 15 -8.90 2.14 14.27
C LYS A 15 -8.20 3.18 13.41
N ILE A 16 -8.49 3.16 12.12
CA ILE A 16 -8.10 4.20 11.16
C ILE A 16 -9.32 5.08 10.95
N ILE A 17 -9.20 6.36 11.31
CA ILE A 17 -10.25 7.36 11.05
C ILE A 17 -9.99 7.92 9.66
N THR A 18 -11.01 7.87 8.81
CA THR A 18 -10.97 8.52 7.49
C THR A 18 -11.69 9.85 7.58
N HIS A 19 -11.01 10.94 7.23
CA HIS A 19 -11.60 12.27 7.15
C HIS A 19 -11.48 12.80 5.72
N ASN A 20 -12.55 13.35 5.15
CA ASN A 20 -12.53 13.89 3.80
C ASN A 20 -12.20 15.39 3.84
N ILE A 21 -11.07 15.77 3.25
CA ILE A 21 -10.61 17.16 3.22
C ILE A 21 -10.95 17.78 1.89
N HIS A 22 -11.62 18.92 1.93
CA HIS A 22 -11.88 19.76 0.76
C HIS A 22 -10.74 20.75 0.58
N PHE A 23 -10.21 20.88 -0.63
CA PHE A 23 -9.08 21.76 -0.90
C PHE A 23 -9.06 22.24 -2.35
N LYS A 24 -8.22 23.24 -2.62
CA LYS A 24 -8.01 23.76 -3.98
C LYS A 24 -7.13 22.78 -4.77
N TRP A 25 -7.72 22.21 -5.82
CA TRP A 25 -6.99 21.40 -6.78
C TRP A 25 -6.27 22.29 -7.78
N HIS A 26 -4.98 22.05 -7.96
CA HIS A 26 -4.16 22.71 -8.97
C HIS A 26 -3.99 21.76 -10.17
N PRO A 27 -4.69 22.00 -11.30
CA PRO A 27 -4.66 21.10 -12.44
C PRO A 27 -3.28 21.14 -13.11
N GLY A 28 -2.79 19.98 -13.55
CA GLY A 28 -1.52 19.83 -14.25
C GLY A 28 -0.77 18.56 -13.83
N TYR A 29 0.16 18.12 -14.68
CA TYR A 29 0.92 16.88 -14.49
C TYR A 29 2.28 17.09 -13.83
N SER A 30 2.75 18.34 -13.72
CA SER A 30 4.07 18.63 -13.15
C SER A 30 4.11 18.33 -11.65
N ILE A 31 5.28 17.95 -11.16
CA ILE A 31 5.50 17.67 -9.73
C ILE A 31 5.17 18.91 -8.89
N ALA A 32 5.66 20.08 -9.30
CA ALA A 32 5.41 21.34 -8.61
C ALA A 32 3.90 21.64 -8.47
N GLN A 33 3.11 21.37 -9.52
CA GLN A 33 1.66 21.60 -9.48
C GLN A 33 0.94 20.62 -8.54
N LYS A 34 1.38 19.35 -8.52
CA LYS A 34 0.88 18.36 -7.58
C LYS A 34 1.26 18.70 -6.14
N GLN A 35 2.47 19.20 -5.91
CA GLN A 35 2.92 19.65 -4.60
C GLN A 35 2.14 20.87 -4.08
N LYS A 36 1.69 21.78 -4.95
CA LYS A 36 0.74 22.84 -4.55
C LYS A 36 -0.59 22.25 -4.05
N SER A 37 -1.10 21.23 -4.73
CA SER A 37 -2.33 20.53 -4.31
C SER A 37 -2.13 19.78 -2.98
N ILE A 38 -0.98 19.16 -2.78
CA ILE A 38 -0.61 18.51 -1.50
C ILE A 38 -0.54 19.55 -0.38
N SER A 39 0.09 20.71 -0.64
CA SER A 39 0.17 21.78 0.35
C SER A 39 -1.21 22.30 0.75
N ASP A 40 -2.11 22.54 -0.20
CA ASP A 40 -3.48 22.99 0.11
C ASP A 40 -4.28 21.90 0.85
N LEU A 41 -4.07 20.62 0.52
CA LEU A 41 -4.67 19.49 1.24
C LEU A 41 -4.19 19.44 2.71
N HIS A 42 -2.88 19.54 2.93
CA HIS A 42 -2.29 19.49 4.27
C HIS A 42 -2.67 20.71 5.10
N ASN A 43 -2.60 21.92 4.53
CA ASN A 43 -2.99 23.16 5.22
C ASN A 43 -4.44 23.10 5.70
N ASN A 44 -5.36 22.58 4.87
CA ASN A 44 -6.75 22.45 5.27
C ASN A 44 -6.96 21.36 6.33
N ALA A 45 -6.15 20.30 6.34
CA ALA A 45 -6.16 19.30 7.40
C ALA A 45 -5.64 19.86 8.73
N HIS A 46 -4.57 20.67 8.71
CA HIS A 46 -4.05 21.37 9.89
C HIS A 46 -5.09 22.32 10.52
N GLN A 47 -5.91 23.01 9.70
CA GLN A 47 -7.02 23.83 10.19
C GLN A 47 -8.08 23.03 10.97
N LEU A 48 -8.14 21.70 10.77
CA LEU A 48 -9.01 20.78 11.52
C LEU A 48 -8.28 20.11 12.69
N GLY A 49 -7.06 20.54 13.02
CA GLY A 49 -6.24 19.99 14.09
C GLY A 49 -5.58 18.65 13.76
N ILE A 50 -5.50 18.28 12.48
CA ILE A 50 -4.83 17.06 12.04
C ILE A 50 -3.34 17.38 11.83
N GLU A 51 -2.48 16.76 12.64
CA GLU A 51 -1.04 17.00 12.66
C GLU A 51 -0.23 15.77 12.22
N ASN A 52 1.07 15.97 12.00
CA ASN A 52 2.04 14.94 11.62
C ASN A 52 1.58 14.12 10.40
N ILE A 53 1.29 14.85 9.32
CA ILE A 53 0.79 14.31 8.06
C ILE A 53 1.96 13.91 7.16
N LEU A 54 1.92 12.71 6.60
CA LEU A 54 2.81 12.27 5.53
C LEU A 54 2.04 12.05 4.23
N GLU A 55 2.44 12.78 3.19
CA GLU A 55 2.02 12.46 1.82
C GLU A 55 2.81 11.25 1.33
N VAL A 56 2.11 10.21 0.91
CA VAL A 56 2.70 8.98 0.37
C VAL A 56 2.36 8.94 -1.10
N SER A 57 3.25 9.47 -1.95
CA SER A 57 3.13 9.40 -3.41
C SER A 57 4.45 9.75 -4.06
N SER A 58 4.59 9.43 -5.35
CA SER A 58 5.74 9.89 -6.16
C SER A 58 5.85 11.41 -6.30
N LYS A 59 4.89 12.17 -5.75
CA LYS A 59 4.81 13.64 -5.78
C LYS A 59 5.01 14.26 -4.40
N SER A 60 5.23 13.46 -3.36
CA SER A 60 5.46 13.94 -2.01
C SER A 60 6.62 14.95 -1.97
N PRO A 61 6.48 16.08 -1.26
CA PRO A 61 7.62 16.96 -0.97
C PRO A 61 8.60 16.32 0.03
N ASN A 62 8.14 15.35 0.83
CA ASN A 62 8.98 14.58 1.74
C ASN A 62 9.56 13.35 1.03
N LYS A 63 10.89 13.21 1.04
CA LYS A 63 11.62 12.07 0.44
C LYS A 63 11.13 10.72 0.98
N LEU A 64 10.83 10.62 2.28
CA LEU A 64 10.27 9.41 2.90
C LEU A 64 8.97 9.00 2.20
N GLY A 65 8.06 9.96 2.01
CA GLY A 65 6.78 9.74 1.33
C GLY A 65 6.95 9.29 -0.13
N THR A 66 8.00 9.76 -0.79
CA THR A 66 8.36 9.30 -2.14
C THR A 66 8.85 7.85 -2.13
N PHE A 67 9.73 7.47 -1.20
CA PHE A 67 10.22 6.09 -1.05
C PHE A 67 9.12 5.11 -0.65
N LEU A 68 8.17 5.55 0.17
CA LEU A 68 7.02 4.75 0.59
C LEU A 68 5.96 4.58 -0.49
N SER A 69 5.96 5.38 -1.56
CA SER A 69 4.99 5.22 -2.65
C SER A 69 5.09 3.82 -3.29
N ALA A 70 3.96 3.26 -3.73
CA ALA A 70 3.90 1.91 -4.29
C ALA A 70 4.81 1.72 -5.52
N PHE A 71 5.16 2.81 -6.20
CA PHE A 71 6.07 2.80 -7.34
C PHE A 71 7.53 2.63 -6.94
N ASN A 72 7.90 3.03 -5.73
CA ASN A 72 9.29 3.11 -5.25
C ASN A 72 9.59 2.15 -4.10
N LEU A 73 8.57 1.77 -3.31
CA LEU A 73 8.72 0.81 -2.22
C LEU A 73 9.00 -0.57 -2.82
N LYS A 74 10.22 -1.07 -2.59
CA LYS A 74 10.75 -2.28 -3.20
C LYS A 74 11.09 -3.36 -2.17
N SER A 75 11.18 -4.59 -2.63
CA SER A 75 11.77 -5.71 -1.88
C SER A 75 12.44 -6.70 -2.84
N VAL A 76 13.24 -7.61 -2.28
CA VAL A 76 14.00 -8.62 -3.02
C VAL A 76 13.68 -10.01 -2.47
N THR A 77 13.35 -10.97 -3.33
CA THR A 77 13.15 -12.36 -2.88
C THR A 77 14.44 -13.02 -2.44
N VAL A 78 14.45 -13.78 -1.35
CA VAL A 78 15.67 -14.49 -0.90
C VAL A 78 16.15 -15.54 -1.90
N LYS A 79 15.24 -16.36 -2.44
CA LYS A 79 15.59 -17.55 -3.23
C LYS A 79 16.17 -17.20 -4.60
N ASN A 80 15.55 -16.25 -5.31
CA ASN A 80 15.86 -15.97 -6.72
C ASN A 80 16.41 -14.56 -6.95
N ASN A 81 16.64 -13.79 -5.87
CA ASN A 81 17.11 -12.40 -5.93
C ASN A 81 16.29 -11.48 -6.87
N ILE A 82 14.99 -11.73 -6.95
CA ILE A 82 14.06 -10.96 -7.77
C ILE A 82 13.70 -9.68 -7.03
N GLU A 83 14.11 -8.53 -7.57
CA GLU A 83 13.64 -7.21 -7.13
C GLU A 83 12.28 -6.89 -7.76
N PHE A 84 11.39 -6.32 -6.95
CA PHE A 84 10.12 -5.79 -7.42
C PHE A 84 9.70 -4.57 -6.58
N SER A 85 8.83 -3.74 -7.16
CA SER A 85 8.09 -2.70 -6.44
C SER A 85 6.72 -3.24 -6.02
N VAL A 86 6.06 -2.59 -5.05
CA VAL A 86 4.66 -2.91 -4.72
C VAL A 86 3.77 -2.83 -5.96
N GLU A 87 3.92 -1.80 -6.80
CA GLU A 87 3.13 -1.63 -8.02
C GLU A 87 3.38 -2.76 -9.03
N SER A 88 4.64 -3.08 -9.34
CA SER A 88 4.97 -4.12 -10.33
C SER A 88 4.52 -5.50 -9.86
N ALA A 89 4.71 -5.82 -8.58
CA ALA A 89 4.19 -7.05 -7.98
C ALA A 89 2.66 -7.09 -7.98
N PHE A 90 1.99 -5.99 -7.67
CA PHE A 90 0.53 -5.92 -7.68
C PHE A 90 -0.03 -6.20 -9.09
N GLN A 91 0.54 -5.59 -10.13
CA GLN A 91 0.10 -5.83 -11.51
C GLN A 91 0.43 -7.24 -11.99
N GLY A 92 1.65 -7.73 -11.73
CA GLY A 92 2.05 -9.07 -12.16
C GLY A 92 1.31 -10.21 -11.46
N SER A 93 0.72 -9.93 -10.30
CA SER A 93 -0.04 -10.93 -9.54
C SER A 93 -1.49 -11.08 -10.01
N LYS A 94 -2.01 -10.20 -10.87
CA LYS A 94 -3.42 -10.26 -11.29
C LYS A 94 -3.69 -11.48 -12.17
N VAL A 95 -4.73 -12.22 -11.84
CA VAL A 95 -5.27 -13.32 -12.65
C VAL A 95 -6.65 -12.93 -13.13
N PHE A 96 -6.85 -12.96 -14.44
CA PHE A 96 -8.08 -12.59 -15.11
C PHE A 96 -8.70 -13.80 -15.81
N SER A 97 -9.98 -13.67 -16.23
CA SER A 97 -10.71 -14.72 -16.94
C SER A 97 -10.06 -15.18 -18.25
N GLN A 98 -9.25 -14.34 -18.88
CA GLN A 98 -8.60 -14.63 -20.16
C GLN A 98 -7.06 -14.52 -20.08
N GLY A 99 -6.47 -14.54 -18.89
CA GLY A 99 -5.01 -14.54 -18.77
C GLY A 99 -4.47 -14.28 -17.35
N GLY A 100 -3.16 -14.44 -17.20
CA GLY A 100 -2.44 -14.20 -15.95
C GLY A 100 -2.26 -15.47 -15.09
N PRO A 101 -1.46 -15.41 -14.01
CA PRO A 101 -0.72 -14.23 -13.56
C PRO A 101 0.37 -13.83 -14.55
N PHE A 102 0.60 -12.53 -14.70
CA PHE A 102 1.63 -11.98 -15.58
C PHE A 102 2.94 -11.81 -14.81
N ALA A 103 3.54 -12.94 -14.41
CA ALA A 103 4.74 -12.95 -13.57
C ALA A 103 5.92 -12.17 -14.18
N ASP A 104 5.97 -12.06 -15.52
CA ASP A 104 6.96 -11.24 -16.24
C ASP A 104 6.85 -9.73 -15.93
N LEU A 105 5.72 -9.25 -15.39
CA LEU A 105 5.55 -7.86 -14.99
C LEU A 105 6.17 -7.54 -13.63
N ILE A 106 6.40 -8.53 -12.79
CA ILE A 106 6.90 -8.33 -11.41
C ILE A 106 8.26 -7.62 -11.43
N THR A 107 9.10 -7.94 -12.42
CA THR A 107 10.46 -7.41 -12.57
C THR A 107 10.56 -6.18 -13.47
N LYS A 108 9.45 -5.74 -14.08
CA LYS A 108 9.42 -4.50 -14.85
C LYS A 108 9.35 -3.29 -13.92
N ASP A 109 9.72 -2.13 -14.45
CA ASP A 109 9.45 -0.88 -13.74
C ASP A 109 7.94 -0.66 -13.57
N SER A 110 7.59 0.05 -12.49
CA SER A 110 6.22 0.30 -12.05
C SER A 110 5.34 0.93 -13.14
N ARG A 111 5.90 1.81 -13.99
CA ARG A 111 5.13 2.47 -15.06
C ARG A 111 4.82 1.49 -16.17
N SER A 112 5.80 0.70 -16.60
CA SER A 112 5.62 -0.32 -17.63
C SER A 112 4.63 -1.41 -17.17
N ALA A 113 4.76 -1.90 -15.94
CA ALA A 113 3.83 -2.88 -15.38
C ALA A 113 2.38 -2.35 -15.32
N LYS A 114 2.17 -1.12 -14.85
CA LYS A 114 0.84 -0.49 -14.77
C LYS A 114 0.21 -0.18 -16.13
N LYS A 115 1.03 0.06 -17.16
CA LYS A 115 0.57 0.38 -18.51
C LYS A 115 0.41 -0.83 -19.42
N ASP A 116 0.86 -2.02 -18.99
CA ASP A 116 0.79 -3.22 -19.82
C ASP A 116 -0.67 -3.49 -20.28
N PRO A 117 -0.90 -3.67 -21.59
CA PRO A 117 -2.24 -3.80 -22.14
C PRO A 117 -3.00 -5.01 -21.57
N ARG A 118 -2.30 -6.08 -21.20
CA ARG A 118 -2.92 -7.30 -20.64
C ARG A 118 -3.65 -7.01 -19.32
N ILE A 119 -3.25 -5.98 -18.58
CA ILE A 119 -3.91 -5.57 -17.33
C ILE A 119 -5.33 -5.03 -17.55
N ARG A 120 -5.66 -4.56 -18.76
CA ARG A 120 -6.99 -4.02 -19.11
C ARG A 120 -7.76 -4.86 -20.12
N GLN A 121 -7.09 -5.77 -20.81
CA GLN A 121 -7.63 -6.49 -21.96
C GLN A 121 -7.86 -7.99 -21.69
N SER A 122 -7.60 -8.48 -20.47
CA SER A 122 -7.70 -9.92 -20.15
C SER A 122 -9.03 -10.34 -19.49
N GLY A 123 -10.06 -9.50 -19.60
CA GLY A 123 -11.39 -9.74 -19.03
C GLY A 123 -11.46 -9.44 -17.52
N GLU A 124 -12.38 -10.12 -16.82
CA GLU A 124 -12.66 -9.87 -15.41
C GLU A 124 -11.54 -10.40 -14.50
N LEU A 125 -11.23 -9.65 -13.45
CA LEU A 125 -10.27 -10.07 -12.43
C LEU A 125 -10.90 -11.20 -11.60
N LEU A 126 -10.16 -12.30 -11.41
CA LEU A 126 -10.63 -13.49 -10.69
C LEU A 126 -9.97 -13.64 -9.31
N CYS A 127 -8.67 -13.41 -9.23
CA CYS A 127 -7.89 -13.49 -8.00
C CYS A 127 -6.53 -12.82 -8.18
N PHE A 128 -5.73 -12.82 -7.11
CA PHE A 128 -4.29 -12.52 -7.21
C PHE A 128 -3.47 -13.77 -6.90
N LYS A 129 -2.44 -14.04 -7.69
CA LYS A 129 -1.45 -15.09 -7.45
C LYS A 129 -0.08 -14.45 -7.31
N PHE A 130 0.49 -14.54 -6.12
CA PHE A 130 1.82 -14.03 -5.81
C PHE A 130 2.68 -15.16 -5.25
N PHE A 131 3.65 -15.59 -6.05
CA PHE A 131 4.43 -16.81 -5.80
C PHE A 131 3.52 -18.01 -5.49
N SER A 132 3.67 -18.62 -4.32
CA SER A 132 2.87 -19.78 -3.89
C SER A 132 1.50 -19.42 -3.31
N PHE A 133 1.19 -18.13 -3.14
CA PHE A 133 -0.03 -17.69 -2.48
C PHE A 133 -1.08 -17.25 -3.50
N THR A 134 -2.32 -17.68 -3.26
CA THR A 134 -3.50 -17.17 -3.96
C THR A 134 -4.31 -16.34 -2.97
N PHE A 135 -4.72 -15.15 -3.40
CA PHE A 135 -5.52 -14.21 -2.63
C PHE A 135 -6.89 -14.04 -3.30
N PRO A 136 -7.99 -14.09 -2.53
CA PRO A 136 -9.32 -13.80 -3.03
C PRO A 136 -9.47 -12.30 -3.33
N LEU A 137 -10.54 -11.94 -4.03
CA LEU A 137 -10.92 -10.54 -4.27
C LEU A 137 -11.66 -9.90 -3.10
N THR A 138 -12.03 -10.70 -2.10
CA THR A 138 -12.73 -10.24 -0.89
C THR A 138 -11.95 -10.71 0.34
N PRO A 139 -11.55 -9.81 1.26
CA PRO A 139 -11.75 -8.35 1.22
C PRO A 139 -11.02 -7.64 0.05
N LYS A 140 -11.62 -6.56 -0.47
CA LYS A 140 -11.18 -5.88 -1.71
C LYS A 140 -9.72 -5.44 -1.72
N THR A 141 -9.22 -4.96 -0.58
CA THR A 141 -7.85 -4.45 -0.46
C THR A 141 -6.86 -5.47 0.10
N TYR A 142 -7.32 -6.66 0.51
CA TYR A 142 -6.52 -7.61 1.30
C TYR A 142 -5.14 -7.89 0.68
N PHE A 143 -5.11 -8.27 -0.60
CA PHE A 143 -3.84 -8.53 -1.28
C PHE A 143 -2.95 -7.28 -1.35
N TYR A 144 -3.53 -6.12 -1.65
CA TYR A 144 -2.76 -4.89 -1.79
C TYR A 144 -2.18 -4.42 -0.46
N ASP A 145 -3.00 -4.39 0.60
CA ASP A 145 -2.57 -4.02 1.95
C ASP A 145 -1.48 -4.98 2.44
N TRP A 146 -1.68 -6.28 2.28
CA TRP A 146 -0.70 -7.30 2.64
C TRP A 146 0.61 -7.08 1.87
N LEU A 147 0.55 -6.91 0.55
CA LEU A 147 1.74 -6.73 -0.29
C LEU A 147 2.51 -5.48 0.14
N TYR A 148 1.82 -4.35 0.35
CA TYR A 148 2.43 -3.10 0.77
C TYR A 148 3.11 -3.25 2.14
N ILE A 149 2.39 -3.75 3.13
CA ILE A 149 2.87 -3.89 4.51
C ILE A 149 4.00 -4.91 4.59
N ASN A 150 3.87 -6.06 3.94
CA ASN A 150 4.92 -7.07 3.90
C ASN A 150 6.19 -6.54 3.21
N THR A 151 6.05 -5.71 2.16
CA THR A 151 7.21 -5.04 1.54
C THR A 151 7.85 -4.03 2.49
N LEU A 152 7.04 -3.23 3.19
CA LEU A 152 7.54 -2.24 4.15
C LEU A 152 8.26 -2.87 5.35
N LEU A 153 7.76 -3.99 5.87
CA LEU A 153 8.42 -4.72 6.98
C LEU A 153 9.85 -5.16 6.64
N LYS A 154 10.18 -5.30 5.35
CA LYS A 154 11.54 -5.62 4.87
C LYS A 154 12.44 -4.40 4.70
N ASN A 155 11.92 -3.20 4.94
CA ASN A 155 12.64 -1.95 4.83
C ASN A 155 12.70 -1.28 6.22
N GLU A 156 13.51 -1.81 7.13
CA GLU A 156 13.54 -1.40 8.55
C GLU A 156 13.69 0.11 8.75
N GLN A 157 14.54 0.76 7.96
CA GLN A 157 14.72 2.21 8.01
C GLN A 157 13.46 2.98 7.58
N LEU A 158 12.79 2.56 6.51
CA LEU A 158 11.55 3.22 6.07
C LEU A 158 10.42 2.95 7.08
N ALA A 159 10.35 1.74 7.62
CA ALA A 159 9.40 1.33 8.64
C ALA A 159 9.55 2.16 9.93
N SER A 160 10.78 2.34 10.42
CA SER A 160 11.07 3.11 11.64
C SER A 160 10.79 4.61 11.49
N GLU A 161 11.00 5.17 10.30
CA GLU A 161 10.62 6.56 10.01
C GLU A 161 9.10 6.71 9.84
N ALA A 162 8.43 5.75 9.19
CA ALA A 162 6.98 5.82 8.95
C ALA A 162 6.16 5.86 10.25
N VAL A 163 6.57 5.11 11.29
CA VAL A 163 5.84 5.10 12.57
C VAL A 163 5.89 6.44 13.32
N LYS A 164 6.73 7.40 12.91
CA LYS A 164 6.76 8.74 13.52
C LYS A 164 5.56 9.61 13.15
N PHE A 165 4.81 9.25 12.11
CA PHE A 165 3.64 9.98 11.64
C PHE A 165 2.34 9.40 12.23
N SER A 166 1.27 10.19 12.17
CA SER A 166 -0.07 9.81 12.66
C SER A 166 -1.18 9.96 11.62
N ALA A 167 -0.92 10.67 10.52
CA ALA A 167 -1.88 10.87 9.45
C ALA A 167 -1.23 10.73 8.08
N PHE A 168 -1.98 10.20 7.10
CA PHE A 168 -1.44 9.84 5.80
C PHE A 168 -2.36 10.27 4.66
N THR A 169 -1.78 10.82 3.60
CA THR A 169 -2.50 11.24 2.38
C THR A 169 -1.88 10.62 1.14
N ASP A 170 -2.69 10.47 0.10
CA ASP A 170 -2.25 10.14 -1.27
C ASP A 170 -3.00 11.06 -2.23
N ILE A 171 -2.29 12.04 -2.80
CA ILE A 171 -2.90 13.04 -3.69
C ILE A 171 -3.48 12.43 -4.98
N GLU A 172 -2.92 11.32 -5.44
CA GLU A 172 -3.33 10.62 -6.66
C GLU A 172 -4.50 9.65 -6.40
N PHE A 173 -4.77 9.31 -5.15
CA PHE A 173 -5.88 8.42 -4.80
C PHE A 173 -7.23 9.12 -5.01
N ASN A 174 -8.09 8.53 -5.85
CA ASN A 174 -9.49 8.91 -5.94
C ASN A 174 -10.36 7.69 -5.56
N PRO A 175 -11.09 7.73 -4.43
CA PRO A 175 -11.91 6.59 -3.97
C PRO A 175 -13.03 6.22 -4.95
N GLU A 176 -13.44 7.13 -5.85
CA GLU A 176 -14.43 6.83 -6.89
C GLU A 176 -13.85 5.96 -8.02
N LYS A 177 -12.53 5.93 -8.18
CA LYS A 177 -11.84 5.26 -9.31
C LYS A 177 -10.99 4.08 -8.89
N SER A 178 -10.58 4.01 -7.63
CA SER A 178 -9.71 2.98 -7.09
C SER A 178 -10.11 2.62 -5.69
N VAL A 179 -10.04 1.34 -5.36
CA VAL A 179 -10.26 0.83 -4.00
C VAL A 179 -8.96 0.77 -3.21
N ASN A 180 -7.83 0.50 -3.88
CA ASN A 180 -6.52 0.38 -3.24
C ASN A 180 -5.89 1.76 -3.02
N CYS A 181 -5.35 1.99 -1.82
CA CYS A 181 -4.75 3.25 -1.42
C CYS A 181 -3.49 3.02 -0.57
N GLN A 182 -2.34 3.49 -1.05
CA GLN A 182 -1.06 3.36 -0.32
C GLN A 182 -1.04 4.11 1.02
N ALA A 183 -1.74 5.25 1.12
CA ALA A 183 -1.85 5.99 2.37
C ALA A 183 -2.65 5.22 3.43
N PHE A 184 -3.72 4.52 3.02
CA PHE A 184 -4.46 3.63 3.92
C PHE A 184 -3.59 2.45 4.37
N SER A 185 -2.92 1.77 3.44
CA SER A 185 -2.05 0.63 3.79
C SER A 185 -0.90 1.05 4.71
N LEU A 186 -0.37 2.26 4.57
CA LEU A 186 0.63 2.81 5.50
C LEU A 186 0.02 3.14 6.87
N ALA A 187 -1.17 3.73 6.93
CA ALA A 187 -1.89 3.95 8.18
C ALA A 187 -2.14 2.62 8.92
N LEU A 188 -2.51 1.58 8.18
CA LEU A 188 -2.69 0.22 8.70
C LEU A 188 -1.38 -0.36 9.24
N PHE A 189 -0.27 -0.22 8.51
CA PHE A 189 1.05 -0.60 9.02
C PHE A 189 1.34 0.08 10.37
N VAL A 190 1.22 1.42 10.44
CA VAL A 190 1.56 2.17 11.64
C VAL A 190 0.66 1.80 12.82
N LEU A 191 -0.64 1.60 12.58
CA LEU A 191 -1.58 1.11 13.59
C LEU A 191 -1.14 -0.25 14.14
N LEU A 192 -0.89 -1.22 13.25
CA LEU A 192 -0.52 -2.59 13.65
C LEU A 192 0.85 -2.64 14.36
N SER A 193 1.84 -1.87 13.88
CA SER A 193 3.16 -1.79 14.50
C SER A 193 3.10 -1.17 15.89
N LYS A 194 2.40 -0.04 16.06
CA LYS A 194 2.28 0.62 17.37
C LYS A 194 1.42 -0.17 18.37
N ALA A 195 0.48 -0.97 17.88
CA ALA A 195 -0.30 -1.91 18.69
C ALA A 195 0.43 -3.25 18.94
N ASN A 196 1.69 -3.40 18.53
CA ASN A 196 2.49 -4.63 18.65
C ASN A 196 1.82 -5.88 18.03
N LYS A 197 1.00 -5.71 16.98
CA LYS A 197 0.28 -6.81 16.31
C LYS A 197 1.06 -7.47 15.18
N ILE A 198 2.12 -6.81 14.70
CA ILE A 198 3.01 -7.34 13.66
C ILE A 198 4.46 -7.18 14.09
N SER A 199 5.31 -8.13 13.69
CA SER A 199 6.75 -8.11 13.96
C SER A 199 7.56 -8.03 12.65
N SER A 200 8.82 -7.60 12.73
CA SER A 200 9.67 -7.23 11.59
C SER A 200 9.99 -8.36 10.60
N ASN A 201 9.79 -9.63 10.98
CA ASN A 201 10.45 -10.72 10.29
C ASN A 201 9.56 -11.59 9.41
N SER A 202 8.25 -11.63 9.63
CA SER A 202 7.34 -12.40 8.77
C SER A 202 5.90 -11.95 8.97
N LEU A 203 5.16 -11.84 7.87
CA LEU A 203 3.74 -11.59 7.89
C LEU A 203 3.04 -12.53 6.90
N PRO A 204 2.79 -13.79 7.28
CA PRO A 204 2.06 -14.72 6.43
C PRO A 204 0.67 -14.16 6.05
N PRO A 205 0.18 -14.40 4.83
CA PRO A 205 -1.13 -13.90 4.40
C PRO A 205 -2.27 -14.25 5.37
N ASN A 206 -2.29 -15.48 5.88
CA ASN A 206 -3.30 -15.97 6.82
C ASN A 206 -3.25 -15.22 8.16
N ASP A 207 -2.06 -14.91 8.65
CA ASP A 207 -1.90 -14.16 9.90
C ASP A 207 -2.36 -12.72 9.71
N PHE A 208 -1.99 -12.11 8.58
CA PHE A 208 -2.41 -10.75 8.26
C PHE A 208 -3.93 -10.59 8.18
N ILE A 209 -4.64 -11.49 7.48
CA ILE A 209 -6.10 -11.41 7.39
C ILE A 209 -6.76 -11.61 8.76
N ASN A 210 -6.20 -12.49 9.61
CA ASN A 210 -6.69 -12.72 10.97
C ASN A 210 -6.53 -11.47 11.84
N ILE A 211 -5.35 -10.85 11.80
CA ILE A 211 -5.04 -9.60 12.52
C ILE A 211 -5.98 -8.47 12.08
N CYS A 212 -6.25 -8.36 10.77
CA CYS A 212 -7.04 -7.29 10.19
C CYS A 212 -8.56 -7.55 10.19
N ARG A 213 -9.04 -8.70 10.68
CA ARG A 213 -10.45 -9.10 10.60
C ARG A 213 -11.41 -8.02 11.09
N ASN A 214 -11.14 -7.46 12.27
CA ASN A 214 -11.99 -6.42 12.87
C ASN A 214 -11.90 -5.09 12.12
N ILE A 215 -10.73 -4.77 11.57
CA ILE A 215 -10.50 -3.54 10.79
C ILE A 215 -11.31 -3.62 9.48
N TYR A 216 -11.25 -4.75 8.77
CA TYR A 216 -12.02 -4.96 7.55
C TYR A 216 -13.52 -5.06 7.79
N ALA A 217 -13.96 -5.68 8.90
CA ALA A 217 -15.38 -5.74 9.28
C ALA A 217 -15.98 -4.36 9.61
N THR A 218 -15.18 -3.45 10.15
CA THR A 218 -15.61 -2.07 10.45
C THR A 218 -15.64 -1.18 9.20
N SER A 219 -14.92 -1.57 8.14
CA SER A 219 -14.76 -0.76 6.92
C SER A 219 -15.86 -1.01 5.88
N SER A 220 -16.65 -2.07 6.01
CA SER A 220 -17.88 -2.34 5.23
C SER A 220 -18.69 -3.46 5.91
N SER A 221 -20.02 -3.32 5.97
CA SER A 221 -20.93 -4.46 6.10
C SER A 221 -20.57 -5.49 5.01
N ILE A 222 -20.11 -6.68 5.38
CA ILE A 222 -20.11 -7.98 4.67
C ILE A 222 -19.05 -8.87 5.36
N VAL A 223 -19.51 -9.80 6.19
CA VAL A 223 -18.70 -10.92 6.70
C VAL A 223 -19.47 -12.20 6.40
N GLN A 224 -19.10 -12.89 5.31
CA GLN A 224 -19.36 -14.34 5.16
C GLN A 224 -18.18 -15.09 4.50
N ASP A 225 -17.32 -14.45 3.69
CA ASP A 225 -16.29 -15.18 2.92
C ASP A 225 -14.94 -15.41 3.63
N SER A 226 -14.66 -14.72 4.75
CA SER A 226 -13.37 -14.89 5.46
C SER A 226 -13.20 -16.28 6.09
N GLN A 227 -14.30 -16.98 6.38
CA GLN A 227 -14.27 -18.35 6.93
C GLN A 227 -13.87 -19.41 5.88
N ASN A 228 -14.21 -19.21 4.60
CA ASN A 228 -13.90 -20.15 3.51
C ASN A 228 -12.42 -20.11 3.09
N TYR A 229 -11.75 -18.95 3.19
CA TYR A 229 -10.31 -18.85 2.93
C TYR A 229 -9.47 -19.58 3.98
N LEU A 230 -9.84 -19.43 5.26
CA LEU A 230 -9.11 -20.03 6.39
C LEU A 230 -9.19 -21.56 6.41
N SER A 231 -10.26 -22.14 5.89
CA SER A 231 -10.47 -23.58 5.82
C SER A 231 -9.67 -24.25 4.69
N ASN A 232 -9.50 -23.58 3.56
CA ASN A 232 -8.78 -24.13 2.39
C ASN A 232 -7.25 -24.04 2.48
N ASN A 233 -6.69 -23.33 3.46
CA ASN A 233 -5.25 -23.02 3.53
C ASN A 233 -4.52 -23.65 4.75
N LYS A 234 -5.11 -24.63 5.42
CA LYS A 234 -4.55 -25.29 6.62
C LYS A 234 -3.22 -26.03 6.42
N ASN A 235 -2.71 -26.18 5.19
CA ASN A 235 -1.53 -27.01 4.90
C ASN A 235 -0.33 -26.28 4.25
N ASN A 236 -0.29 -24.95 4.19
CA ASN A 236 0.80 -24.24 3.51
C ASN A 236 1.87 -23.69 4.49
N ASN A 237 2.72 -24.58 5.00
CA ASN A 237 4.00 -24.23 5.62
C ASN A 237 5.07 -23.98 4.54
N TYR A 238 4.99 -22.84 3.87
CA TYR A 238 6.07 -22.39 2.97
C TYR A 238 6.54 -21.00 3.37
N GLN A 239 7.69 -20.96 4.05
CA GLN A 239 8.42 -19.72 4.33
C GLN A 239 9.09 -19.23 3.05
N TYR A 240 8.55 -18.17 2.45
CA TYR A 240 9.34 -17.32 1.57
C TYR A 240 9.84 -16.14 2.38
N GLN A 241 11.15 -16.16 2.65
CA GLN A 241 11.82 -15.01 3.21
C GLN A 241 12.13 -14.01 2.07
N LEU A 242 11.89 -12.74 2.31
CA LEU A 242 12.33 -11.62 1.46
C LEU A 242 13.55 -10.98 2.15
N LYS A 243 14.57 -10.58 1.39
CA LYS A 243 15.75 -9.90 1.94
C LYS A 243 15.44 -8.41 2.16
N PRO A 244 16.09 -7.77 3.14
CA PRO A 244 16.12 -6.32 3.20
C PRO A 244 16.65 -5.76 1.88
N SER A 245 15.99 -4.73 1.33
CA SER A 245 16.55 -3.98 0.20
C SER A 245 17.84 -3.30 0.65
N SER A 246 18.87 -3.33 -0.20
CA SER A 246 20.15 -2.65 0.05
C SER A 246 19.89 -1.16 0.37
N CYS A 247 20.45 -0.68 1.48
CA CYS A 247 20.26 0.67 2.02
C CYS A 247 20.19 1.74 0.92
N ILE A 248 19.03 2.38 0.77
CA ILE A 248 18.95 3.66 0.09
C ILE A 248 19.51 4.69 1.07
N THR A 249 20.77 5.07 0.90
CA THR A 249 21.34 6.16 1.68
C THR A 249 20.55 7.44 1.38
N MET A 250 19.88 7.98 2.39
CA MET A 250 19.25 9.30 2.33
C MET A 250 20.34 10.39 2.36
N HIS A 251 21.26 10.41 1.39
CA HIS A 251 22.21 11.50 1.29
C HIS A 251 21.52 12.76 0.75
N GLU A 252 21.72 13.85 1.47
CA GLU A 252 21.46 15.20 1.01
C GLU A 252 22.42 15.50 -0.14
N SER A 253 21.88 15.72 -1.32
CA SER A 253 22.53 16.54 -2.32
C SER A 253 21.45 17.45 -2.90
N PRO A 254 21.58 18.78 -2.77
CA PRO A 254 20.67 19.70 -3.41
C PRO A 254 20.84 19.59 -4.94
N PRO A 255 19.76 19.67 -5.73
CA PRO A 255 19.89 19.75 -7.18
C PRO A 255 20.58 21.06 -7.57
N LYS A 256 21.61 20.96 -8.42
CA LYS A 256 22.06 22.07 -9.28
C LYS A 256 21.06 22.28 -10.41
#